data_AF-A0A536E0J8-F1
#
_entry.id   AF-A0A536E0J8-F1
#
_cell.length_a   1.000
_cell.length_b   1.000
_cell.length_c   1.000
_cell.angle_alpha   90.00
_cell.angle_beta   90.00
_cell.angle_gamma   90.00
#
_symmetry.space_group_name_H-M   'P 1'
#
loop_
_entity.id
_entity.type
_entity.pdbx_description
1 polymer ?
#
loop_
_entity_poly.entity_id
_entity_poly.type
_entity_poly.pdbx_seq_one_letter_code
_entity_poly.pdbx_strand_id
1 'polypeptide(L)'
;MGFLDRLFGRKTGTETAPAKEEEMIADVRCPHGSLVAHWDEPQAMGKSDAVSYYICESCGERFSPEQGQRFMTEAAERVRIAEEERAQPSEG
;
A
#
# COMPACT_ATOMS: atom_id res chain seq x y z
N MET A 1 -13.04 -41.43 -35.39
CA MET A 1 -12.08 -40.46 -34.81
C MET A 1 -12.84 -39.69 -33.74
N GLY A 2 -12.66 -39.82 -32.43
CA GLY A 2 -11.77 -40.56 -31.55
C GLY A 2 -11.83 -39.77 -30.24
N PHE A 3 -12.39 -40.31 -29.16
CA PHE A 3 -12.69 -39.58 -27.90
C PHE A 3 -11.48 -38.82 -27.32
N LEU A 4 -10.27 -39.24 -27.67
CA LEU A 4 -9.00 -38.63 -27.31
C LEU A 4 -8.76 -37.23 -27.95
N ASP A 5 -9.38 -36.91 -29.09
CA ASP A 5 -9.30 -35.56 -29.71
C ASP A 5 -9.98 -34.47 -28.86
N ARG A 6 -10.90 -34.87 -27.97
CA ARG A 6 -11.69 -33.98 -27.11
C ARG A 6 -10.99 -33.70 -25.77
N LEU A 7 -10.00 -34.51 -25.41
CA LEU A 7 -9.18 -34.36 -24.20
C LEU A 7 -7.91 -33.53 -24.45
N PHE A 8 -7.39 -33.50 -25.68
CA PHE A 8 -6.16 -32.78 -26.02
C PHE A 8 -6.35 -31.54 -26.87
N GLY A 9 -7.52 -30.88 -26.74
CA GLY A 9 -7.72 -29.47 -27.11
C GLY A 9 -7.03 -29.07 -28.41
N ARG A 10 -7.62 -29.47 -29.54
CA ARG A 10 -7.19 -29.10 -30.89
C ARG A 10 -6.88 -27.60 -30.97
N LYS A 11 -5.58 -27.25 -30.94
CA LYS A 11 -5.05 -25.91 -31.25
C LYS A 11 -5.24 -25.63 -32.75
N THR A 12 -6.38 -25.08 -33.10
CA THR A 12 -6.57 -24.31 -34.33
C THR A 12 -7.24 -23.01 -33.93
N GLY A 13 -6.42 -21.99 -33.76
CA GLY A 13 -6.84 -20.69 -33.27
C GLY A 13 -5.64 -20.00 -32.66
N THR A 14 -4.84 -19.34 -33.49
CA THR A 14 -4.09 -18.17 -33.03
C THR A 14 -5.13 -17.10 -32.72
N GLU A 15 -5.84 -17.27 -31.61
CA GLU A 15 -6.52 -16.18 -30.94
C GLU A 15 -5.40 -15.40 -30.25
N THR A 16 -4.96 -14.34 -30.93
CA THR A 16 -4.26 -13.24 -30.29
C THR A 16 -5.11 -12.81 -29.11
N ALA A 17 -4.71 -13.22 -27.91
CA ALA A 17 -5.26 -12.66 -26.68
C ALA A 17 -5.18 -11.14 -26.80
N PRO A 18 -6.24 -10.39 -26.46
CA PRO A 18 -6.15 -8.94 -26.44
C PRO A 18 -4.96 -8.59 -25.55
N ALA A 19 -4.05 -7.78 -26.09
CA ALA A 19 -2.94 -7.24 -25.34
C ALA A 19 -3.55 -6.68 -24.05
N LYS A 20 -3.21 -7.31 -22.93
CA LYS A 20 -3.61 -6.89 -21.60
C LYS A 20 -3.17 -5.44 -21.53
N GLU A 21 -4.12 -4.51 -21.62
CA GLU A 21 -3.87 -3.10 -21.39
C GLU A 21 -3.07 -3.04 -20.09
N GLU A 22 -1.80 -2.66 -20.21
CA GLU A 22 -1.01 -2.26 -19.07
C GLU A 22 -1.72 -1.00 -18.57
N GLU A 23 -2.70 -1.20 -17.68
CA GLU A 23 -3.31 -0.14 -16.89
C GLU A 23 -2.14 0.61 -16.28
N MET A 24 -1.91 1.82 -16.80
CA MET A 24 -0.90 2.72 -16.31
C MET A 24 -1.27 3.01 -14.85
N ILE A 25 -0.59 2.35 -13.92
CA ILE A 25 -0.70 2.64 -12.50
C ILE A 25 -0.30 4.10 -12.38
N ALA A 26 -1.28 4.97 -12.08
CA ALA A 26 -1.02 6.38 -11.88
C ALA A 26 0.12 6.54 -10.86
N ASP A 27 0.98 7.54 -11.06
CA ASP A 27 2.03 7.89 -10.10
C ASP A 27 1.39 8.45 -8.82
N VAL A 28 0.93 7.53 -7.97
CA VAL A 28 0.33 7.84 -6.68
C VAL A 28 1.46 8.13 -5.71
N ARG A 29 1.55 9.38 -5.27
CA ARG A 29 2.49 9.78 -4.22
C ARG A 29 2.27 8.95 -2.96
N CYS A 30 3.36 8.46 -2.37
CA CYS A 30 3.31 7.68 -1.15
C CYS A 30 2.67 8.51 -0.01
N PRO A 31 1.61 8.00 0.66
CA PRO A 31 0.97 8.71 1.77
C PRO A 31 1.74 8.57 3.10
N HIS A 32 2.89 7.89 3.09
CA HIS A 32 3.75 7.60 4.24
C HIS A 32 2.99 7.04 5.46
N GLY A 33 2.03 6.13 5.22
CA GLY A 33 1.21 5.52 6.27
C GLY A 33 1.86 4.35 7.01
N SER A 34 3.01 3.85 6.53
CA SER A 34 3.73 2.69 7.09
C SER A 34 5.08 3.09 7.67
N LEU A 35 5.11 4.10 8.55
CA LEU A 35 6.33 4.60 9.16
C LEU A 35 6.76 3.73 10.35
N VAL A 36 8.04 3.37 10.37
CA VAL A 36 8.70 2.64 11.46
C VAL A 36 9.72 3.55 12.11
N ALA A 37 9.66 3.65 13.44
CA ALA A 37 10.60 4.43 14.24
C ALA A 37 11.92 3.68 14.43
N HIS A 38 13.02 4.41 14.41
CA HIS A 38 14.36 3.92 14.70
C HIS A 38 15.02 4.73 15.81
N TRP A 39 15.78 4.03 16.66
CA TRP A 39 16.52 4.59 17.78
C TRP A 39 18.00 4.24 17.62
N ASP A 40 18.89 5.18 17.94
CA ASP A 40 20.33 4.92 17.93
C ASP A 40 20.78 4.11 19.15
N GLU A 41 20.08 4.26 20.27
CA GLU A 41 20.40 3.59 21.54
C GLU A 41 19.33 2.55 21.92
N PRO A 42 19.71 1.32 22.28
CA PRO A 42 18.75 0.29 22.72
C PRO A 42 17.88 0.72 23.92
N GLN A 43 18.42 1.54 24.83
CA GLN A 43 17.73 2.03 26.01
C GLN A 43 16.66 3.09 25.69
N ALA A 44 16.69 3.64 24.48
CA ALA A 44 15.72 4.60 23.98
C ALA A 44 14.54 3.93 23.28
N MET A 45 14.65 2.64 22.89
CA MET A 45 13.61 1.93 22.16
C MET A 45 12.25 2.00 22.86
N GLY A 46 11.21 2.33 22.09
CA GLY A 46 9.84 2.49 22.56
C GLY A 46 9.52 3.87 23.16
N LYS A 47 10.52 4.76 23.32
CA LYS A 47 10.29 6.15 23.74
C LYS A 47 10.13 7.05 22.52
N SER A 48 8.93 7.58 22.31
CA SER A 48 8.59 8.36 21.12
C SER A 48 9.37 9.68 21.00
N ASP A 49 9.80 10.24 22.12
CA ASP A 49 10.62 11.46 22.22
C ASP A 49 12.11 11.22 21.95
N ALA A 50 12.55 9.97 21.92
CA ALA A 50 13.93 9.58 21.67
C ALA A 50 14.16 8.95 20.28
N VAL A 51 13.17 9.04 19.39
CA VAL A 51 13.29 8.52 18.03
C VAL A 51 14.32 9.32 17.25
N SER A 52 15.30 8.65 16.66
CA SER A 52 16.37 9.25 15.87
C SER A 52 15.94 9.54 14.43
N TYR A 53 15.12 8.68 13.83
CA TYR A 53 14.55 8.84 12.50
C TYR A 53 13.41 7.85 12.26
N TYR A 54 12.68 8.05 11.17
CA TYR A 54 11.68 7.10 10.67
C TYR A 54 12.06 6.58 9.28
N ILE A 55 11.63 5.35 8.96
CA ILE A 55 11.65 4.80 7.60
C ILE A 55 10.22 4.43 7.21
N CYS A 56 9.79 4.82 5.99
CA CYS A 56 8.55 4.32 5.42
C CYS A 56 8.80 2.95 4.78
N GLU A 57 8.19 1.88 5.28
CA GLU A 57 8.37 0.53 4.72
C GLU A 57 7.80 0.38 3.30
N SER A 58 6.86 1.24 2.90
CA SER A 58 6.24 1.20 1.57
C SER A 58 7.13 1.81 0.47
N CYS A 59 7.82 2.92 0.76
CA CYS A 59 8.65 3.63 -0.23
C CYS A 59 10.16 3.62 0.08
N GLY A 60 10.57 3.19 1.26
CA GLY A 60 11.96 3.14 1.71
C GLY A 60 12.58 4.49 2.11
N GLU A 61 11.83 5.59 2.00
CA GLU A 61 12.36 6.92 2.36
C GLU A 61 12.56 7.06 3.87
N ARG A 62 13.63 7.80 4.21
CA ARG A 62 14.00 8.15 5.59
C ARG A 62 13.59 9.58 5.91
N PHE A 63 13.04 9.77 7.10
CA PHE A 63 12.54 11.05 7.57
C PHE A 63 13.12 11.43 8.92
N SER A 64 13.23 12.74 9.17
CA SER A 64 13.56 13.25 10.49
C SER A 64 12.47 12.91 11.51
N PRO A 65 12.77 12.99 12.82
CA PRO A 65 11.77 12.80 13.86
C PRO A 65 10.54 13.70 13.69
N GLU A 66 10.73 14.97 13.35
CA GLU A 66 9.66 15.96 13.18
C GLU A 66 8.80 15.64 11.95
N GLN A 67 9.44 15.26 10.84
CA GLN A 67 8.73 14.84 9.62
C GLN A 67 7.88 13.59 9.87
N GLY A 68 8.43 12.59 10.55
CA GLY A 68 7.71 11.36 10.89
C GLY A 68 6.51 11.61 11.81
N GLN A 69 6.67 12.45 12.84
CA GLN A 69 5.55 12.84 13.71
C GLN A 69 4.42 13.54 12.94
N ARG A 70 4.79 14.45 12.03
CA ARG A 70 3.80 15.12 11.16
C ARG A 70 3.02 14.11 10.32
N PHE A 71 3.70 13.18 9.66
CA PHE A 71 3.04 12.16 8.84
C PHE A 71 2.15 11.21 9.64
N MET A 72 2.57 10.82 10.85
CA MET A 72 1.72 10.01 11.74
C MET A 72 0.45 10.77 12.16
N THR A 73 0.57 12.08 12.41
CA THR A 73 -0.58 12.94 12.72
C THR A 73 -1.54 13.03 11.53
N GLU A 74 -1.00 13.27 10.33
CA GLU A 74 -1.80 13.30 9.10
C GLU A 74 -2.47 11.94 8.82
N ALA A 75 -1.79 10.83 9.10
CA ALA A 75 -2.35 9.50 8.95
C ALA A 75 -3.50 9.24 9.95
N ALA A 76 -3.33 9.61 11.21
CA ALA A 76 -4.37 9.50 12.22
C ALA A 76 -5.62 10.30 11.84
N GLU A 77 -5.43 11.50 11.30
CA GLU A 77 -6.55 12.35 10.84
C GLU A 77 -7.31 11.72 9.67
N ARG A 78 -6.60 11.13 8.68
CA ARG A 78 -7.26 10.41 7.58
C ARG A 78 -8.09 9.23 8.08
N VAL A 79 -7.59 8.50 9.07
CA VAL A 79 -8.35 7.40 9.69
C VAL A 79 -9.59 7.95 10.39
N ARG A 80 -9.46 9.03 11.18
CA ARG A 80 -10.60 9.66 11.86
C ARG A 80 -11.71 10.03 10.88
N ILE A 81 -11.37 10.72 9.79
CA ILE A 81 -12.33 11.11 8.74
C ILE A 81 -13.01 9.88 8.13
N ALA A 82 -12.24 8.85 7.77
CA ALA A 82 -12.79 7.64 7.17
C ALA A 82 -13.72 6.86 8.12
N GLU A 83 -13.43 6.84 9.42
CA GLU A 83 -14.30 6.25 10.43
C GLU A 83 -15.60 7.05 10.58
N GLU A 84 -15.53 8.39 10.57
CA GLU A 84 -16.70 9.28 10.61
C GLU A 84 -17.61 9.11 9.39
N GLU A 85 -17.03 9.00 8.20
CA GLU A 85 -17.78 8.72 6.96
C GLU A 85 -18.48 7.35 7.02
N ARG A 86 -17.80 6.32 7.53
CA ARG A 86 -18.39 4.98 7.67
C ARG A 86 -19.51 4.94 8.70
N ALA A 87 -19.44 5.77 9.73
CA ALA A 87 -20.45 5.85 10.78
C ALA A 87 -21.72 6.60 10.34
N GLN A 88 -21.67 7.38 9.26
CA GLN A 88 -22.84 8.08 8.74
C GLN A 88 -23.79 7.07 8.07
N PRO A 89 -25.07 7.01 8.47
CA PRO A 89 -26.04 6.15 7.80
C PRO A 89 -26.19 6.60 6.35
N SER A 90 -26.17 5.66 5.40
CA SER A 90 -26.49 5.98 4.01
C SER A 90 -27.91 6.57 3.98
N GLU A 91 -28.05 7.84 3.60
CA GLU A 91 -29.36 8.40 3.31
C GLU A 91 -29.96 7.59 2.15
N GLY A 92 -30.91 6.72 2.48
CA GLY A 92 -31.66 5.86 1.56
C GLY A 92 -32.93 6.52 1.06
#